data_AF-H3DDI0-F1
#
_entry.id   AF-H3DDI0-F1
#
_cell.length_a   1.000
_cell.length_b   1.000
_cell.length_c   1.000
_cell.angle_alpha   90.00
_cell.angle_beta   90.00
_cell.angle_gamma   90.00
#
_symmetry.space_group_name_H-M   'P 1'
#
loop_
_entity.id
_entity.type
_entity.pdbx_description
1 polymer ?
#
loop_
_entity_poly.entity_id
_entity_poly.type
_entity_poly.pdbx_seq_one_letter_code
_entity_poly.pdbx_strand_id
1 'polypeptide(L)'
;LREEDKNIFDYCRENNIDHISQAISLQKVDVNIKDEENRITLHWAQQELYNRKVMNIISRRVTSLTQDNEGQTALHYASACEFADIVELLLNAGADPSIKDMEGCLPEEVTESSAISSLLRQHTAPKG
;
A
#
# COMPACT_ATOMS: atom_id res chain seq x y z
N LEU A 1 -17.91 -13.13 -12.36
CA LEU A 1 -18.67 -11.97 -11.83
C LEU A 1 -18.95 -10.99 -12.96
N ARG A 2 -20.07 -10.26 -12.91
CA ARG A 2 -20.28 -9.11 -13.81
C ARG A 2 -19.32 -7.99 -13.42
N GLU A 3 -18.89 -7.14 -14.36
CA GLU A 3 -17.92 -6.06 -14.07
C GLU A 3 -18.41 -5.09 -12.99
N GLU A 4 -19.72 -4.87 -12.90
CA GLU A 4 -20.37 -4.04 -11.88
C GLU A 4 -20.32 -4.62 -10.46
N ASP A 5 -20.08 -5.93 -10.33
CA ASP A 5 -19.95 -6.62 -9.05
C ASP A 5 -18.46 -6.82 -8.66
N LYS A 6 -17.51 -6.47 -9.54
CA LYS A 6 -16.08 -6.66 -9.29
C LYS A 6 -15.54 -5.58 -8.35
N ASN A 7 -14.73 -6.02 -7.42
CA ASN A 7 -14.03 -5.15 -6.50
C ASN A 7 -12.55 -5.01 -6.90
N ILE A 8 -11.78 -4.13 -6.24
CA ILE A 8 -10.39 -3.87 -6.64
C ILE A 8 -9.52 -5.13 -6.65
N PHE A 9 -9.74 -6.07 -5.74
CA PHE A 9 -8.99 -7.31 -5.67
C PHE A 9 -9.26 -8.24 -6.85
N ASP A 10 -10.49 -8.24 -7.38
CA ASP A 10 -10.82 -9.01 -8.59
C ASP A 10 -10.04 -8.49 -9.80
N TYR A 11 -9.94 -7.16 -9.94
CA TYR A 11 -9.12 -6.56 -10.99
C TYR A 11 -7.63 -6.85 -10.81
N CYS A 12 -7.14 -6.84 -9.56
CA CYS A 12 -5.76 -7.21 -9.24
C CYS A 12 -5.44 -8.68 -9.58
N ARG A 13 -6.38 -9.61 -9.31
CA ARG A 13 -6.24 -11.03 -9.67
C ARG A 13 -6.20 -11.26 -11.18
N GLU A 14 -6.90 -10.43 -11.94
CA GLU A 14 -6.91 -10.48 -13.41
C GLU A 14 -5.62 -9.95 -14.06
N ASN A 15 -4.72 -9.33 -13.27
CA ASN A 15 -3.44 -8.78 -13.70
C ASN A 15 -3.56 -7.84 -14.92
N ASN A 16 -4.65 -7.08 -15.01
CA ASN A 16 -4.88 -6.13 -16.10
C ASN A 16 -4.70 -4.69 -15.60
N ILE A 17 -3.46 -4.21 -15.68
CA ILE A 17 -3.01 -2.93 -15.13
C ILE A 17 -3.75 -1.72 -15.72
N ASP A 18 -4.02 -1.74 -17.03
CA ASP A 18 -4.74 -0.65 -17.71
C ASP A 18 -6.18 -0.58 -17.21
N HIS A 19 -6.82 -1.75 -17.04
CA HIS A 19 -8.17 -1.83 -16.54
C HIS A 19 -8.27 -1.40 -15.07
N ILE A 20 -7.32 -1.84 -14.22
CA ILE A 20 -7.20 -1.38 -12.83
C ILE A 20 -7.05 0.15 -12.77
N SER A 21 -6.09 0.70 -13.53
CA SER A 21 -5.83 2.15 -13.59
C SER A 21 -7.08 2.93 -14.00
N GLN A 22 -7.79 2.45 -15.03
CA GLN A 22 -8.99 3.10 -15.54
C GLN A 22 -10.16 3.01 -14.54
N ALA A 23 -10.36 1.84 -13.93
CA ALA A 23 -11.42 1.62 -12.96
C ALA A 23 -11.25 2.51 -11.70
N ILE A 24 -10.01 2.64 -11.21
CA ILE A 24 -9.72 3.54 -10.08
C ILE A 24 -9.83 5.01 -10.51
N SER A 25 -9.31 5.38 -11.69
CA SER A 25 -9.35 6.76 -12.21
C SER A 25 -10.78 7.28 -12.39
N LEU A 26 -11.68 6.42 -12.89
CA LEU A 26 -13.10 6.72 -13.04
C LEU A 26 -13.88 6.66 -11.72
N GLN A 27 -13.21 6.43 -10.58
CA GLN A 27 -13.81 6.25 -9.26
C GLN A 27 -14.90 5.17 -9.21
N LYS A 28 -14.86 4.21 -10.14
CA LYS A 28 -15.83 3.11 -10.21
C LYS A 28 -15.59 2.04 -9.15
N VAL A 29 -14.40 2.02 -8.58
CA VAL A 29 -13.95 1.03 -7.61
C VAL A 29 -13.45 1.72 -6.36
N ASP A 30 -13.88 1.22 -5.21
CA ASP A 30 -13.35 1.60 -3.91
C ASP A 30 -12.06 0.82 -3.61
N VAL A 31 -11.00 1.56 -3.25
CA VAL A 31 -9.67 1.03 -2.96
C VAL A 31 -9.42 0.84 -1.46
N ASN A 32 -10.35 1.28 -0.61
CA ASN A 32 -10.30 1.11 0.85
C ASN A 32 -11.04 -0.14 1.33
N ILE A 33 -11.60 -0.92 0.40
CA ILE A 33 -12.21 -2.19 0.75
C ILE A 33 -11.16 -3.13 1.32
N LYS A 34 -11.59 -3.94 2.29
CA LYS A 34 -10.75 -4.93 2.95
C LYS A 34 -11.08 -6.31 2.41
N ASP A 35 -10.07 -7.14 2.22
CA ASP A 35 -10.26 -8.58 2.01
C ASP A 35 -10.54 -9.29 3.34
N GLU A 36 -10.65 -10.62 3.30
CA GLU A 36 -10.89 -11.46 4.47
C GLU A 36 -9.76 -11.38 5.52
N GLU A 37 -8.58 -10.90 5.13
CA GLU A 37 -7.41 -10.71 5.98
C GLU A 37 -7.26 -9.26 6.46
N ASN A 38 -8.32 -8.44 6.32
CA ASN A 38 -8.33 -7.00 6.59
C ASN A 38 -7.36 -6.18 5.73
N ARG A 39 -6.82 -6.74 4.65
CA ARG A 39 -5.90 -6.04 3.78
C ARG A 39 -6.65 -5.18 2.76
N ILE A 40 -6.22 -3.94 2.60
CA ILE A 40 -6.54 -3.08 1.46
C ILE A 40 -5.62 -3.32 0.25
N THR A 41 -5.94 -2.71 -0.91
CA THR A 41 -5.20 -2.92 -2.17
C THR A 41 -3.69 -2.67 -2.06
N LEU A 42 -3.26 -1.70 -1.24
CA LEU A 42 -1.83 -1.38 -1.11
C LEU A 42 -1.01 -2.45 -0.38
N HIS A 43 -1.63 -3.32 0.44
CA HIS A 43 -0.90 -4.46 1.01
C HIS A 43 -0.53 -5.50 -0.05
N TRP A 44 -1.24 -5.51 -1.18
CA TRP A 44 -0.97 -6.42 -2.29
C TRP A 44 0.08 -5.90 -3.27
N ALA A 45 0.73 -4.75 -2.99
CA ALA A 45 1.76 -4.21 -3.86
C ALA A 45 2.85 -5.27 -4.10
N GLN A 46 2.90 -5.80 -5.32
CA GLN A 46 3.88 -6.79 -5.79
C GLN A 46 4.56 -6.22 -7.04
N GLN A 47 5.89 -6.38 -7.15
CA GLN A 47 6.76 -5.64 -8.07
C GLN A 47 6.33 -5.79 -9.54
N GLU A 48 5.86 -6.96 -9.92
CA GLU A 48 5.45 -7.31 -11.29
C GLU A 48 3.99 -6.93 -11.62
N LEU A 49 3.14 -6.77 -10.60
CA LEU A 49 1.68 -6.66 -10.74
C LEU A 49 1.14 -5.25 -10.56
N TYR A 50 1.93 -4.30 -10.06
CA TYR A 50 1.45 -2.94 -9.81
C TYR A 50 2.41 -1.92 -10.39
N ASN A 51 2.13 -1.52 -11.62
CA ASN A 51 2.85 -0.43 -12.25
C ASN A 51 2.76 0.83 -11.38
N ARG A 52 3.85 1.61 -11.33
CA ARG A 52 3.95 2.91 -10.66
C ARG A 52 2.74 3.83 -10.89
N LYS A 53 2.09 3.75 -12.07
CA LYS A 53 0.83 4.47 -12.36
C LYS A 53 -0.33 4.05 -11.45
N VAL A 54 -0.62 2.76 -11.35
CA VAL A 54 -1.68 2.22 -10.49
C VAL A 54 -1.41 2.61 -9.05
N MET A 55 -0.17 2.39 -8.59
CA MET A 55 0.23 2.69 -7.21
C MET A 55 0.07 4.15 -6.85
N ASN A 56 0.41 5.08 -7.75
CA ASN A 56 0.25 6.51 -7.51
C ASN A 56 -1.24 6.93 -7.44
N ILE A 57 -2.13 6.28 -8.19
CA ILE A 57 -3.56 6.55 -8.09
C ILE A 57 -4.12 5.99 -6.78
N ILE A 58 -3.74 4.77 -6.41
CA ILE A 58 -4.20 4.11 -5.19
C ILE A 58 -3.68 4.86 -3.95
N SER A 59 -2.39 5.20 -3.89
CA SER A 59 -1.79 5.83 -2.71
C SER A 59 -2.47 7.14 -2.33
N ARG A 60 -2.95 7.91 -3.31
CA ARG A 60 -3.69 9.16 -3.07
C ARG A 60 -5.10 8.97 -2.51
N ARG A 61 -5.67 7.77 -2.63
CA ARG A 61 -7.08 7.48 -2.27
C ARG A 61 -7.22 6.53 -1.08
N VAL A 62 -6.12 5.96 -0.62
CA VAL A 62 -6.10 4.99 0.47
C VAL A 62 -5.93 5.66 1.82
N THR A 63 -6.64 5.10 2.81
CA THR A 63 -6.47 5.44 4.23
C THR A 63 -5.20 4.77 4.76
N SER A 64 -4.19 5.59 5.01
CA SER A 64 -2.81 5.18 5.26
C SER A 64 -2.54 4.49 6.61
N LEU A 65 -3.54 4.50 7.51
CA LEU A 65 -3.48 3.94 8.86
C LEU A 65 -4.07 2.53 8.94
N THR A 66 -4.51 1.95 7.82
CA THR A 66 -5.20 0.66 7.84
C THR A 66 -4.23 -0.47 8.13
N GLN A 67 -4.45 -1.17 9.22
CA GLN A 67 -3.76 -2.40 9.58
C GLN A 67 -4.56 -3.63 9.12
N ASP A 68 -3.85 -4.67 8.69
CA ASP A 68 -4.39 -5.99 8.43
C ASP A 68 -4.51 -6.84 9.71
N ASN A 69 -4.81 -8.13 9.56
CA ASN A 69 -4.93 -9.06 10.68
C ASN A 69 -3.62 -9.31 11.45
N GLU A 70 -2.47 -8.96 10.90
CA GLU A 70 -1.15 -9.06 11.55
C GLU A 70 -0.68 -7.71 12.10
N GLY A 71 -1.54 -6.68 12.07
CA GLY A 71 -1.18 -5.33 12.45
C GLY A 71 -0.31 -4.62 11.41
N GLN A 72 -0.05 -5.24 10.26
CA GLN A 72 0.81 -4.66 9.24
C GLN A 72 0.05 -3.61 8.44
N THR A 73 0.76 -2.53 8.12
CA THR A 73 0.28 -1.44 7.25
C THR A 73 0.88 -1.59 5.86
N ALA A 74 0.36 -0.84 4.88
CA ALA A 74 0.94 -0.79 3.54
C ALA A 74 2.45 -0.44 3.54
N LEU A 75 2.92 0.33 4.52
CA LEU A 75 4.35 0.62 4.68
C LEU A 75 5.16 -0.63 5.07
N HIS A 76 4.64 -1.52 5.93
CA HIS A 76 5.34 -2.76 6.29
C HIS A 76 5.57 -3.63 5.05
N TYR A 77 4.53 -3.83 4.24
CA TYR A 77 4.62 -4.61 3.00
C TYR A 77 5.57 -3.96 1.99
N ALA A 78 5.44 -2.65 1.75
CA ALA A 78 6.30 -1.94 0.81
C ALA A 78 7.78 -1.96 1.25
N SER A 79 8.04 -1.87 2.55
CA SER A 79 9.37 -2.00 3.13
C SER A 79 9.94 -3.41 2.98
N ALA A 80 9.19 -4.44 3.40
CA ALA A 80 9.62 -5.84 3.31
C ALA A 80 9.85 -6.31 1.87
N CYS A 81 9.13 -5.70 0.92
CA CYS A 81 9.30 -5.95 -0.52
C CYS A 81 10.39 -5.08 -1.17
N GLU A 82 11.05 -4.18 -0.42
CA GLU A 82 12.10 -3.29 -0.91
C GLU A 82 11.64 -2.29 -1.99
N PHE A 83 10.39 -1.84 -1.93
CA PHE A 83 9.78 -0.94 -2.91
C PHE A 83 9.92 0.53 -2.50
N ALA A 84 11.14 1.06 -2.62
CA ALA A 84 11.47 2.42 -2.19
C ALA A 84 10.55 3.50 -2.80
N ASP A 85 10.15 3.35 -4.06
CA ASP A 85 9.25 4.29 -4.72
C ASP A 85 7.80 4.22 -4.19
N ILE A 86 7.34 3.03 -3.80
CA ILE A 86 6.05 2.86 -3.15
C ILE A 86 6.09 3.40 -1.72
N VAL A 87 7.18 3.17 -0.98
CA VAL A 87 7.39 3.75 0.35
C VAL A 87 7.33 5.28 0.28
N GLU A 88 8.05 5.89 -0.67
CA GLU A 88 8.01 7.35 -0.88
C GLU A 88 6.60 7.84 -1.23
N LEU A 89 5.87 7.13 -2.09
CA LEU A 89 4.49 7.48 -2.44
C LEU A 89 3.54 7.39 -1.25
N LEU A 90 3.66 6.36 -0.42
CA LEU A 90 2.86 6.16 0.78
C LEU A 90 3.12 7.25 1.83
N LEU A 91 4.39 7.56 2.08
CA LEU A 91 4.78 8.65 2.99
C LEU A 91 4.24 10.00 2.51
N ASN A 92 4.37 10.30 1.22
CA ASN A 92 3.81 11.52 0.62
C ASN A 92 2.28 11.57 0.68
N ALA A 93 1.61 10.41 0.72
CA ALA A 93 0.16 10.30 0.93
C ALA A 93 -0.26 10.42 2.41
N GLY A 94 0.69 10.62 3.33
CA GLY A 94 0.43 10.74 4.77
C GLY A 94 0.35 9.41 5.50
N ALA A 95 1.00 8.35 4.99
CA ALA A 95 1.21 7.13 5.76
C ALA A 95 2.05 7.39 6.99
N ASP A 96 1.64 6.76 8.10
CA ASP A 96 2.30 6.88 9.39
C ASP A 96 3.33 5.75 9.54
N PRO A 97 4.63 6.04 9.42
CA PRO A 97 5.69 5.06 9.60
C PRO A 97 5.94 4.67 11.06
N SER A 98 5.22 5.27 12.02
CA SER A 98 5.36 4.96 13.45
C SER A 98 4.44 3.85 13.95
N ILE A 99 3.54 3.35 13.08
CA ILE A 99 2.63 2.25 13.42
C ILE A 99 3.43 0.96 13.51
N LYS A 100 3.22 0.21 14.59
CA LYS A 100 3.81 -1.10 14.81
C LYS A 100 2.85 -2.22 14.40
N ASP A 101 3.39 -3.30 13.86
CA ASP A 101 2.66 -4.55 13.67
C ASP A 101 2.44 -5.32 14.98
N MET A 102 1.84 -6.51 14.90
CA MET A 102 1.58 -7.36 16.07
C MET A 102 2.84 -7.93 16.73
N GLU A 103 3.96 -8.02 16.00
CA GLU A 103 5.26 -8.40 16.57
C GLU A 103 5.97 -7.20 17.23
N GLY A 104 5.42 -5.99 17.07
CA GLY A 104 5.96 -4.76 17.63
C GLY A 104 7.01 -4.09 16.74
N CYS A 105 7.15 -4.57 15.51
CA CYS A 105 8.07 -4.08 14.50
C CYS A 105 7.50 -2.86 13.78
N LEU A 106 8.37 -1.90 13.44
CA LEU A 106 8.07 -0.77 12.57
C LEU A 106 8.33 -1.12 11.10
N PRO A 107 7.74 -0.38 10.14
CA PRO A 107 8.06 -0.54 8.72
C PRO A 107 9.55 -0.42 8.40
N GLU A 108 10.33 0.33 9.18
CA GLU A 108 11.78 0.48 8.96
C GLU A 108 12.62 -0.69 9.44
N GLU A 109 12.02 -1.58 10.25
CA GLU A 109 12.66 -2.75 10.87
C GLU A 109 12.43 -4.02 10.05
N VAL A 110 11.49 -4.01 9.10
CA VAL A 110 11.19 -5.14 8.21
C VAL A 110 11.87 -5.06 6.84
N THR A 111 12.71 -4.03 6.61
CA THR A 111 13.48 -3.83 5.36
C THR A 111 14.97 -4.03 5.60
N GLU A 112 15.66 -4.58 4.60
CA GLU A 112 17.12 -4.71 4.58
C GLU A 112 17.80 -3.50 3.88
N SER A 113 17.03 -2.65 3.19
CA SER A 113 17.56 -1.45 2.54
C SER A 113 17.80 -0.31 3.53
N SER A 114 19.06 0.08 3.62
CA SER A 114 19.47 1.27 4.37
C SER A 114 18.81 2.55 3.86
N ALA A 115 18.50 2.63 2.55
CA ALA A 115 17.84 3.78 1.96
C ALA A 115 16.37 3.87 2.41
N ILE A 116 15.63 2.75 2.37
CA ILE A 116 14.23 2.70 2.82
C ILE A 116 14.14 2.94 4.32
N SER A 117 14.99 2.28 5.10
CA SER A 117 15.07 2.47 6.55
C SER A 117 15.34 3.94 6.90
N SER A 118 16.28 4.59 6.20
CA SER A 118 16.57 6.02 6.41
C SER A 118 15.40 6.92 6.02
N LEU A 119 14.69 6.61 4.94
CA LEU A 119 13.54 7.38 4.46
C LEU A 119 12.38 7.35 5.47
N LEU A 120 12.12 6.19 6.05
CA LEU A 120 11.09 6.00 7.08
C LEU A 120 11.46 6.72 8.38
N ARG A 121 12.71 6.61 8.83
CA ARG A 121 13.22 7.35 10.01
C ARG A 121 13.05 8.87 9.90
N GLN A 122 13.24 9.41 8.70
CA GLN A 122 13.04 10.85 8.47
C GLN A 122 11.59 11.29 8.63
N HIS A 123 10.64 10.38 8.42
CA HIS A 123 9.20 10.65 8.52
C HIS A 123 8.60 10.24 9.88
N THR A 124 9.31 9.45 10.69
CA THR A 124 8.93 9.16 12.09
C THR A 124 9.38 10.26 13.07
N ALA A 125 10.38 11.07 12.72
CA ALA A 125 10.87 12.13 13.60
C ALA A 125 9.77 13.20 13.84
N PRO A 126 9.51 13.61 15.10
CA PRO A 126 8.58 14.68 15.36
C PRO A 126 9.07 15.94 14.66
N LYS A 127 8.22 16.53 13.81
CA LYS A 127 8.43 17.89 13.31
C LYS A 127 8.42 18.80 14.54
N GLY A 128 9.60 19.15 15.01
CA GLY A 128 9.80 20.10 16.11
C GLY A 128 9.25 21.47 15.80
#